data_AF-A0A148N451-F1
#
_entry.id   AF-A0A148N451-F1
#
_cell.length_a   1.000
_cell.length_b   1.000
_cell.length_c   1.000
_cell.angle_alpha   90.00
_cell.angle_beta   90.00
_cell.angle_gamma   90.00
#
_symmetry.space_group_name_H-M   'P 1'
#
loop_
_entity.id
_entity.type
_entity.pdbx_description
1 polymer ?
#
loop_
_entity_poly.entity_id
_entity_poly.type
_entity_poly.pdbx_seq_one_letter_code
_entity_poly.pdbx_strand_id
1 'polypeptide(L)'
;MITEYRQKAKALKDHIEAAASQLLDTEDRRARLQAELKDIQENLNRQVLNDSARASLQERAEIIRHEISVLNGFSQKLPEDIRAAEVELQEAEAILKADEEVKSAGEAVKALEEKLAEHSQERDRLLLNIEKLKTRLDNLNQAIDTTRQANADLLTTNPEAKIDLSRETALQQEARAVSASLENQNDRIAALAGEIEQITEALAAKKEAGLMARARLEKARLSKELTGLKDKITLYAALNKKLGMPFKLNELFPLDSDEVNKKMNELSL
;
A
#
# COMPACT_ATOMS: atom_id res chain seq x y z
N MET A 1 -11.96 -7.92 -8.48
CA MET A 1 -11.75 -6.56 -7.94
C MET A 1 -10.38 -5.95 -8.28
N ILE A 2 -9.27 -6.21 -7.59
CA ILE A 2 -7.98 -5.51 -7.90
C ILE A 2 -7.49 -5.76 -9.33
N THR A 3 -7.66 -6.98 -9.85
CA THR A 3 -7.37 -7.32 -11.25
C THR A 3 -8.20 -6.47 -12.22
N GLU A 4 -9.45 -6.14 -11.88
CA GLU A 4 -10.30 -5.25 -12.70
C GLU A 4 -9.75 -3.82 -12.67
N TYR A 5 -9.29 -3.32 -11.53
CA TYR A 5 -8.65 -2.00 -11.45
C TYR A 5 -7.36 -1.93 -12.27
N ARG A 6 -6.56 -3.01 -12.32
CA ARG A 6 -5.38 -3.08 -13.20
C ARG A 6 -5.76 -3.04 -14.67
N GLN A 7 -6.76 -3.83 -15.07
CA GLN A 7 -7.26 -3.81 -16.45
C GLN A 7 -7.85 -2.45 -16.82
N LYS A 8 -8.60 -1.82 -15.89
CA LYS A 8 -9.18 -0.50 -16.07
C LYS A 8 -8.11 0.58 -16.22
N ALA A 9 -7.10 0.61 -15.34
CA ALA A 9 -6.00 1.57 -15.41
C ALA A 9 -5.25 1.45 -16.75
N LYS A 10 -4.98 0.22 -17.20
CA LYS A 10 -4.38 -0.02 -18.52
C LYS A 10 -5.26 0.54 -19.65
N ALA A 11 -6.55 0.19 -19.66
CA ALA A 11 -7.46 0.65 -20.69
C ALA A 11 -7.61 2.19 -20.73
N LEU A 12 -7.65 2.83 -19.55
CA LEU A 12 -7.70 4.30 -19.45
C LEU A 12 -6.42 4.95 -19.97
N LYS A 13 -5.25 4.40 -19.64
CA LYS A 13 -3.98 4.90 -20.14
C LYS A 13 -3.89 4.76 -21.67
N ASP A 14 -4.23 3.60 -22.21
CA ASP A 14 -4.26 3.36 -23.65
C ASP A 14 -5.24 4.34 -24.35
N HIS A 15 -6.38 4.64 -23.72
CA HIS A 15 -7.35 5.62 -24.22
C HIS A 15 -6.84 7.06 -24.19
N ILE A 16 -6.19 7.49 -23.11
CA ILE A 16 -5.59 8.83 -22.98
C ILE A 16 -4.52 9.03 -24.06
N GLU A 17 -3.63 8.05 -24.24
CA GLU A 17 -2.57 8.11 -25.25
C GLU A 17 -3.17 8.20 -26.66
N ALA A 18 -4.19 7.40 -26.97
CA ALA A 18 -4.88 7.45 -28.26
C ALA A 18 -5.60 8.79 -28.50
N ALA A 19 -6.31 9.32 -27.50
CA ALA A 19 -7.03 10.58 -27.59
C ALA A 19 -6.08 11.78 -27.71
N ALA A 20 -4.95 11.77 -27.00
CA ALA A 20 -3.91 12.78 -27.11
C ALA A 20 -3.26 12.80 -28.51
N SER A 21 -2.99 11.63 -29.08
CA SER A 21 -2.50 11.52 -30.47
C SER A 21 -3.53 12.09 -31.47
N GLN A 22 -4.81 11.75 -31.31
CA GLN A 22 -5.88 12.27 -32.18
C GLN A 22 -6.02 13.79 -32.06
N LEU A 23 -5.88 14.35 -30.87
CA LEU A 23 -5.92 15.79 -30.65
C LEU A 23 -4.79 16.49 -31.40
N LEU A 24 -3.56 15.97 -31.30
CA LEU A 24 -2.40 16.50 -32.00
C LEU A 24 -2.60 16.47 -33.53
N ASP A 25 -3.06 15.33 -34.07
CA ASP A 25 -3.36 15.19 -35.49
C ASP A 25 -4.46 16.16 -35.97
N THR A 26 -5.46 16.39 -35.13
CA THR A 26 -6.56 17.34 -35.39
C THR A 26 -6.05 18.78 -35.43
N GLU A 27 -5.19 19.14 -34.47
CA GLU A 27 -4.57 20.47 -34.41
C GLU A 27 -3.63 20.73 -35.58
N ASP A 28 -2.80 19.75 -35.95
CA ASP A 28 -1.92 19.80 -37.11
C ASP A 28 -2.69 19.96 -38.42
N ARG A 29 -3.74 19.15 -38.62
CA ARG A 29 -4.61 19.26 -39.81
C ARG A 29 -5.30 20.62 -39.86
N ARG A 30 -5.80 21.11 -38.73
CA ARG A 30 -6.41 22.43 -38.64
C ARG A 30 -5.42 23.54 -39.00
N ALA A 31 -4.19 23.48 -38.51
CA ALA A 31 -3.16 24.47 -38.83
C ALA A 31 -2.84 24.49 -40.34
N ARG A 32 -2.74 23.32 -40.98
CA ARG A 32 -2.55 23.21 -42.43
C ARG A 32 -3.72 23.82 -43.22
N LEU A 33 -4.95 23.50 -42.83
CA LEU A 33 -6.15 24.05 -43.46
C LEU A 33 -6.29 25.56 -43.26
N GLN A 34 -5.87 26.10 -42.11
CA GLN A 34 -5.83 27.53 -41.87
C GLN A 34 -4.81 28.24 -42.77
N ALA A 35 -3.64 27.64 -42.98
CA ALA A 35 -2.65 28.15 -43.93
C ALA A 35 -3.20 28.12 -45.38
N GLU A 36 -3.81 27.01 -45.79
CA GLU A 36 -4.43 26.89 -47.12
C GLU A 36 -5.56 27.92 -47.32
N LEU A 37 -6.40 28.14 -46.31
CA LEU A 37 -7.47 29.13 -46.37
C LEU A 37 -6.91 30.55 -46.53
N LYS A 38 -5.80 30.87 -45.84
CA LYS A 38 -5.11 32.15 -45.96
C LYS A 38 -4.58 32.36 -47.38
N ASP A 39 -3.94 31.35 -47.96
CA ASP A 39 -3.43 31.40 -49.33
C ASP A 39 -4.56 31.61 -50.36
N ILE A 40 -5.71 30.93 -50.18
CA ILE A 40 -6.90 31.13 -51.01
C ILE A 40 -7.43 32.57 -50.89
N GLN A 41 -7.48 33.12 -49.67
CA GLN A 41 -7.91 34.50 -49.44
C GLN A 41 -6.97 35.51 -50.10
N GLU A 42 -5.65 35.31 -50.00
CA GLU A 42 -4.66 36.15 -50.68
C GLU A 42 -4.84 36.12 -52.20
N ASN A 43 -5.11 34.95 -52.78
CA ASN A 43 -5.37 34.80 -54.21
C ASN A 43 -6.68 35.47 -54.64
N LEU A 44 -7.76 35.33 -53.87
CA LEU A 44 -9.03 36.01 -54.14
C LEU A 44 -8.89 37.55 -54.11
N ASN A 45 -8.02 38.07 -53.23
CA ASN A 45 -7.75 39.51 -53.12
C ASN A 45 -6.88 40.04 -54.28
N ARG A 46 -6.10 39.19 -54.95
CA ARG A 46 -5.34 39.58 -56.15
C ARG A 46 -6.33 39.77 -57.31
N GLN A 47 -6.42 40.98 -57.86
CA GLN A 47 -7.43 41.41 -58.84
C GLN A 47 -7.32 40.76 -60.25
N VAL A 48 -6.54 39.69 -60.43
CA VAL A 48 -6.20 39.10 -61.74
C VAL A 48 -7.08 37.89 -62.08
N LEU A 49 -7.97 37.47 -61.19
CA LEU A 49 -8.81 36.28 -61.39
C LEU A 49 -10.06 36.58 -62.21
N ASN A 50 -10.38 35.71 -63.16
CA ASN A 50 -11.68 35.70 -63.85
C ASN A 50 -12.79 35.14 -62.93
N ASP A 51 -14.05 35.38 -63.28
CA ASP A 51 -15.21 35.03 -62.43
C ASP A 51 -15.31 33.53 -62.13
N SER A 52 -14.92 32.68 -63.09
CA SER A 52 -14.90 31.22 -62.91
C SER A 52 -13.85 30.77 -61.88
N ALA A 53 -12.63 31.33 -61.93
CA ALA A 53 -11.58 31.04 -60.96
C ALA A 53 -11.92 31.58 -59.57
N ARG A 54 -12.60 32.73 -59.48
CA ARG A 54 -13.12 33.27 -58.21
C ARG A 54 -14.17 32.35 -57.58
N ALA A 55 -15.15 31.91 -58.35
CA ALA A 55 -16.20 31.02 -57.86
C ALA A 55 -15.64 29.69 -57.33
N SER A 56 -14.69 29.07 -58.06
CA SER A 56 -14.05 27.82 -57.63
C SER A 56 -13.21 27.99 -56.35
N LEU A 57 -12.47 29.11 -56.21
CA LEU A 57 -11.72 29.40 -54.99
C LEU A 57 -12.64 29.70 -53.80
N GLN A 58 -13.80 30.33 -54.02
CA GLN A 58 -14.80 30.55 -52.98
C GLN A 58 -15.41 29.22 -52.47
N GLU A 59 -15.79 28.32 -53.38
CA GLU A 59 -16.33 27.00 -53.02
C GLU A 59 -15.30 26.20 -52.20
N ARG A 60 -14.03 26.17 -52.63
CA ARG A 60 -12.95 25.52 -51.87
C ARG A 60 -12.74 26.17 -50.51
N ALA A 61 -12.81 27.50 -50.41
CA ALA A 61 -12.72 28.20 -49.14
C ALA A 61 -13.88 27.84 -48.18
N GLU A 62 -15.09 27.64 -48.69
CA GLU A 62 -16.25 27.21 -47.89
C GLU A 62 -16.07 25.79 -47.35
N ILE A 63 -15.61 24.85 -48.20
CA ILE A 63 -15.30 23.47 -47.78
C ILE A 63 -14.25 23.47 -46.66
N ILE A 64 -13.14 24.22 -46.85
CA ILE A 64 -12.07 24.31 -45.85
C ILE A 64 -12.56 24.95 -44.54
N ARG A 65 -13.39 25.99 -44.61
CA ARG A 65 -14.01 26.59 -43.40
C ARG A 65 -14.89 25.60 -42.66
N HIS A 66 -15.70 24.82 -43.40
CA HIS A 66 -16.54 23.79 -42.80
C HIS A 66 -15.68 22.74 -42.09
N GLU A 67 -14.61 22.27 -42.74
CA GLU A 67 -13.68 21.30 -42.16
C GLU A 67 -12.97 21.83 -40.91
N ILE A 68 -12.47 23.08 -40.94
CA ILE A 68 -11.92 23.75 -39.75
C ILE A 68 -12.96 23.83 -38.62
N SER A 69 -14.22 24.13 -38.95
CA SER A 69 -15.30 24.18 -37.96
C SER A 69 -15.55 22.82 -37.31
N VAL A 70 -15.51 21.73 -38.09
CA VAL A 70 -15.65 20.36 -37.58
C VAL A 70 -14.46 20.01 -36.67
N LEU A 71 -13.23 20.26 -37.11
CA LEU A 71 -12.02 20.01 -36.33
C LEU A 71 -12.00 20.81 -35.03
N ASN A 72 -12.46 22.07 -35.04
CA ASN A 72 -12.60 22.87 -33.82
C ASN A 72 -13.55 22.23 -32.80
N GLY A 73 -14.62 21.57 -33.25
CA GLY A 73 -15.51 20.81 -32.38
C GLY A 73 -14.80 19.64 -31.71
N PHE A 74 -13.93 18.92 -32.42
CA PHE A 74 -13.11 17.85 -31.86
C PHE A 74 -12.03 18.37 -30.90
N SER A 75 -11.33 19.44 -31.27
CA SER A 75 -10.32 20.09 -30.41
C SER A 75 -10.88 20.65 -29.10
N GLN A 76 -12.20 20.88 -29.01
CA GLN A 76 -12.85 21.27 -27.75
C GLN A 76 -13.24 20.07 -26.89
N LYS A 77 -13.68 18.96 -27.49
CA LYS A 77 -14.17 17.78 -26.75
C LYS A 77 -13.06 16.83 -26.30
N LEU A 78 -12.09 16.57 -27.16
CA LEU A 78 -10.99 15.62 -26.86
C LEU A 78 -10.22 15.99 -25.58
N PRO A 79 -9.89 17.27 -25.29
CA PRO A 79 -9.26 17.63 -24.02
C PRO A 79 -10.12 17.35 -22.78
N GLU A 80 -11.45 17.48 -22.89
CA GLU A 80 -12.37 17.17 -21.80
C GLU A 80 -12.42 15.67 -21.53
N ASP A 81 -12.50 14.86 -22.60
CA ASP A 81 -12.47 13.40 -22.54
C ASP A 81 -11.15 12.88 -21.94
N ILE A 82 -10.01 13.45 -22.36
CA ILE A 82 -8.68 13.15 -21.80
C ILE A 82 -8.66 13.46 -20.31
N ARG A 83 -9.10 14.66 -19.91
CA ARG A 83 -9.09 15.06 -18.50
C ARG A 83 -9.97 14.16 -17.65
N ALA A 84 -11.14 13.77 -18.15
CA ALA A 84 -12.02 12.84 -17.44
C ALA A 84 -11.35 11.46 -17.26
N ALA A 85 -10.73 10.94 -18.32
CA ALA A 85 -9.99 9.68 -18.27
C ALA A 85 -8.77 9.74 -17.34
N GLU A 86 -8.06 10.86 -17.29
CA GLU A 86 -6.92 11.09 -16.37
C GLU A 86 -7.35 11.06 -14.91
N VAL A 87 -8.50 11.69 -14.58
CA VAL A 87 -9.06 11.64 -13.22
C VAL A 87 -9.41 10.20 -12.84
N GLU A 88 -10.11 9.47 -13.71
CA GLU A 88 -10.44 8.07 -13.46
C GLU A 88 -9.19 7.18 -13.34
N LEU A 89 -8.13 7.49 -14.09
CA LEU A 89 -6.86 6.76 -14.03
C LEU A 89 -6.18 6.99 -12.68
N GLN A 90 -6.09 8.25 -12.23
CA GLN A 90 -5.51 8.59 -10.92
C GLN A 90 -6.25 7.90 -9.78
N GLU A 91 -7.59 7.83 -9.83
CA GLU A 91 -8.38 7.10 -8.86
C GLU A 91 -8.06 5.59 -8.87
N ALA A 92 -7.98 4.99 -10.05
CA ALA A 92 -7.64 3.57 -10.19
C ALA A 92 -6.23 3.28 -9.67
N GLU A 93 -5.24 4.12 -10.00
CA GLU A 93 -3.86 4.00 -9.52
C GLU A 93 -3.74 4.19 -8.01
N ALA A 94 -4.48 5.12 -7.42
CA ALA A 94 -4.52 5.31 -5.97
C ALA A 94 -5.01 4.05 -5.23
N ILE A 95 -6.05 3.39 -5.77
CA ILE A 95 -6.58 2.12 -5.23
C ILE A 95 -5.54 1.00 -5.36
N LEU A 96 -4.85 0.91 -6.50
CA LEU A 96 -3.81 -0.10 -6.71
C LEU A 96 -2.62 0.10 -5.77
N LYS A 97 -2.15 1.33 -5.61
CA LYS A 97 -1.05 1.67 -4.70
C LYS A 97 -1.42 1.35 -3.24
N ALA A 98 -2.62 1.69 -2.81
CA ALA A 98 -3.07 1.38 -1.46
C ALA A 98 -3.16 -0.15 -1.22
N ASP A 99 -3.60 -0.94 -2.22
CA ASP A 99 -3.60 -2.41 -2.13
C ASP A 99 -2.18 -2.99 -2.00
N GLU A 100 -1.20 -2.44 -2.72
CA GLU A 100 0.20 -2.84 -2.62
C GLU A 100 0.81 -2.51 -1.26
N GLU A 101 0.53 -1.32 -0.73
CA GLU A 101 0.94 -0.93 0.63
C GLU A 101 0.36 -1.88 1.68
N VAL A 102 -0.92 -2.27 1.56
CA VAL A 102 -1.56 -3.24 2.45
C VAL A 102 -0.89 -4.62 2.37
N LYS A 103 -0.58 -5.10 1.16
CA LYS A 103 0.09 -6.40 0.97
C LYS A 103 1.50 -6.39 1.55
N SER A 104 2.29 -5.37 1.23
CA SER A 104 3.66 -5.22 1.75
C SER A 104 3.67 -5.14 3.29
N ALA A 105 2.73 -4.40 3.88
CA ALA A 105 2.58 -4.36 5.34
C ALA A 105 2.21 -5.74 5.92
N GLY A 106 1.29 -6.48 5.26
CA GLY A 106 0.91 -7.82 5.66
C GLY A 106 2.06 -8.84 5.62
N GLU A 107 2.88 -8.80 4.56
CA GLU A 107 4.07 -9.64 4.43
C GLU A 107 5.11 -9.31 5.51
N ALA A 108 5.34 -8.02 5.77
CA ALA A 108 6.24 -7.59 6.84
C ALA A 108 5.77 -8.02 8.23
N VAL A 109 4.46 -7.91 8.52
CA VAL A 109 3.88 -8.40 9.78
C VAL A 109 4.10 -9.90 9.93
N LYS A 110 3.83 -10.69 8.88
CA LYS A 110 4.02 -12.14 8.92
C LYS A 110 5.48 -12.52 9.19
N ALA A 111 6.43 -11.86 8.54
CA ALA A 111 7.85 -12.11 8.76
C ALA A 111 8.29 -11.74 10.19
N LEU A 112 7.74 -10.67 10.76
CA LEU A 112 8.02 -10.29 12.15
C LEU A 112 7.38 -11.26 13.15
N GLU A 113 6.17 -11.76 12.87
CA GLU A 113 5.50 -12.78 13.69
C GLU A 113 6.27 -14.10 13.69
N GLU A 114 6.82 -14.52 12.54
CA GLU A 114 7.69 -15.70 12.44
C GLU A 114 8.96 -15.54 13.28
N LYS A 115 9.67 -14.41 13.15
CA LYS A 115 10.86 -14.12 13.99
C LYS A 115 10.56 -14.06 15.48
N LEU A 116 9.43 -13.44 15.84
CA LEU A 116 8.99 -13.36 17.25
C LEU A 116 8.76 -14.76 17.83
N ALA A 117 8.15 -15.65 17.05
CA ALA A 117 7.92 -17.03 17.45
C ALA A 117 9.24 -17.80 17.62
N GLU A 118 10.20 -17.65 16.69
CA GLU A 118 11.52 -18.27 16.78
C GLU A 118 12.29 -17.83 18.04
N HIS A 119 12.39 -16.52 18.29
CA HIS A 119 13.09 -16.01 19.48
C HIS A 119 12.38 -16.37 20.79
N SER A 120 11.05 -16.42 20.80
CA SER A 120 10.28 -16.88 21.96
C SER A 120 10.55 -18.35 22.27
N GLN A 121 10.56 -19.21 21.25
CA GLN A 121 10.90 -20.64 21.41
C GLN A 121 12.34 -20.83 21.89
N GLU A 122 13.28 -20.03 21.38
CA GLU A 122 14.68 -20.10 21.82
C GLU A 122 14.83 -19.66 23.28
N ARG A 123 14.17 -18.58 23.69
CA ARG A 123 14.13 -18.13 25.08
C ARG A 123 13.58 -19.22 25.99
N ASP A 124 12.46 -19.85 25.62
CA ASP A 124 11.83 -20.90 26.44
C ASP A 124 12.75 -22.14 26.54
N ARG A 125 13.48 -22.48 25.47
CA ARG A 125 14.51 -23.54 25.49
C ARG A 125 15.67 -23.20 26.42
N LEU A 126 16.13 -21.95 26.43
CA LEU A 126 17.21 -21.49 27.32
C LEU A 126 16.75 -21.49 28.78
N LEU A 127 15.53 -21.05 29.07
CA LEU A 127 14.95 -21.09 30.42
C LEU A 127 14.91 -22.52 30.97
N LEU A 128 14.49 -23.50 30.15
CA LEU A 128 14.51 -24.92 30.54
C LEU A 128 15.93 -25.43 30.81
N ASN A 129 16.92 -24.98 30.04
CA ASN A 129 18.32 -25.35 30.27
C ASN A 129 18.87 -24.73 31.55
N ILE A 130 18.50 -23.48 31.86
CA ILE A 130 18.86 -22.81 33.11
C ILE A 130 18.30 -23.58 34.30
N GLU A 131 17.05 -24.03 34.25
CA GLU A 131 16.45 -24.82 35.32
C GLU A 131 17.25 -26.11 35.59
N LYS A 132 17.62 -26.84 34.53
CA LYS A 132 18.46 -28.04 34.65
C LYS A 132 19.84 -27.73 35.24
N LEU A 133 20.47 -26.63 34.81
CA LEU A 133 21.77 -26.21 35.33
C LEU A 133 21.69 -25.79 36.80
N LYS A 134 20.61 -25.12 37.22
CA LYS A 134 20.36 -24.78 38.63
C LYS A 134 20.24 -26.04 39.49
N THR A 135 19.40 -27.00 39.08
CA THR A 135 19.30 -28.28 39.79
C THR A 135 20.63 -29.02 39.87
N ARG A 136 21.43 -29.01 38.79
CA ARG A 136 22.78 -29.59 38.80
C ARG A 136 23.71 -28.87 39.77
N LEU A 137 23.67 -27.54 39.79
CA LEU A 137 24.49 -26.74 40.70
C LEU A 137 24.12 -27.01 42.16
N ASP A 138 22.83 -27.11 42.48
CA ASP A 138 22.34 -27.43 43.82
C ASP A 138 22.81 -28.82 44.28
N ASN A 139 22.73 -29.83 43.40
CA ASN A 139 23.24 -31.17 43.67
C ASN A 139 24.77 -31.19 43.89
N LEU A 140 25.54 -30.42 43.11
CA LEU A 140 26.98 -30.30 43.27
C LEU A 140 27.34 -29.61 44.60
N ASN A 141 26.63 -28.55 44.98
CA ASN A 141 26.83 -27.87 46.25
C ASN A 141 26.51 -28.79 47.44
N GLN A 142 25.40 -29.55 47.37
CA GLN A 142 25.08 -30.56 48.39
C GLN A 142 26.16 -31.67 48.47
N ALA A 143 26.70 -32.10 47.34
CA ALA A 143 27.80 -33.08 47.30
C ALA A 143 29.11 -32.52 47.89
N ILE A 144 29.40 -31.24 47.67
CA ILE A 144 30.55 -30.54 48.29
C ILE A 144 30.36 -30.49 49.80
N ASP A 145 29.20 -30.06 50.28
CA ASP A 145 28.93 -29.91 51.71
C ASP A 145 28.95 -31.26 52.45
N THR A 146 28.36 -32.31 51.87
CA THR A 146 28.44 -33.67 52.42
C THR A 146 29.89 -34.19 52.44
N THR A 147 30.70 -33.91 51.41
CA THR A 147 32.12 -34.27 51.38
C THR A 147 32.92 -33.52 52.46
N ARG A 148 32.66 -32.21 52.63
CA ARG A 148 33.27 -31.40 53.69
C ARG A 148 32.92 -31.91 55.07
N GLN A 149 31.65 -32.26 55.29
CA GLN A 149 31.19 -32.80 56.57
C GLN A 149 31.83 -34.17 56.85
N ALA A 150 31.87 -35.08 55.87
CA ALA A 150 32.55 -36.36 56.02
C ALA A 150 34.05 -36.20 56.34
N ASN A 151 34.71 -35.22 55.71
CA ASN A 151 36.11 -34.90 56.01
C ASN A 151 36.29 -34.33 57.43
N ALA A 152 35.37 -33.48 57.90
CA ALA A 152 35.39 -32.97 59.27
C ALA A 152 35.15 -34.09 60.29
N ASP A 153 34.19 -34.98 60.03
CA ASP A 153 33.90 -36.15 60.87
C ASP A 153 35.10 -37.11 60.94
N LEU A 154 35.84 -37.29 59.84
CA LEU A 154 37.08 -38.05 59.81
C LEU A 154 38.19 -37.42 60.67
N LEU A 155 38.36 -36.09 60.63
CA LEU A 155 39.36 -35.40 61.45
C LEU A 155 39.00 -35.40 62.94
N THR A 156 37.71 -35.29 63.27
CA THR A 156 37.27 -35.35 64.67
C THR A 156 37.46 -36.74 65.28
N THR A 157 37.23 -37.79 64.49
CA THR A 157 37.43 -39.19 64.92
C THR A 157 38.88 -39.66 64.81
N ASN A 158 39.68 -39.08 63.90
CA ASN A 158 41.09 -39.38 63.70
C ASN A 158 41.87 -38.12 63.29
N PRO A 159 42.45 -37.39 64.25
CA PRO A 159 43.15 -36.12 64.00
C PRO A 159 44.38 -36.23 63.09
N GLU A 160 44.97 -37.42 62.98
CA GLU A 160 46.15 -37.67 62.14
C GLU A 160 45.78 -38.20 60.74
N ALA A 161 44.48 -38.32 60.42
CA ALA A 161 44.03 -38.76 59.11
C ALA A 161 44.48 -37.80 58.00
N LYS A 162 45.14 -38.32 56.97
CA LYS A 162 45.41 -37.58 55.73
C LYS A 162 44.14 -37.52 54.88
N ILE A 163 43.52 -36.35 54.79
CA ILE A 163 42.39 -36.12 53.88
C ILE A 163 42.91 -35.94 52.45
N ASP A 164 42.35 -36.69 51.51
CA ASP A 164 42.47 -36.39 50.09
C ASP A 164 41.41 -35.36 49.67
N LEU A 165 41.86 -34.15 49.32
CA LEU A 165 41.02 -33.04 48.87
C LEU A 165 40.72 -33.08 47.36
N SER A 166 41.24 -34.06 46.62
CA SER A 166 41.10 -34.16 45.17
C SER A 166 39.63 -34.18 44.72
N ARG A 167 38.79 -34.94 45.43
CA ARG A 167 37.35 -35.06 45.15
C ARG A 167 36.60 -33.75 45.39
N GLU A 168 36.85 -33.07 46.51
CA GLU A 168 36.20 -31.78 46.79
C GLU A 168 36.62 -30.74 45.76
N THR A 169 37.90 -30.70 45.41
CA THR A 169 38.43 -29.77 44.40
C THR A 169 37.79 -30.00 43.04
N ALA A 170 37.61 -31.26 42.62
CA ALA A 170 36.93 -31.61 41.38
C ALA A 170 35.45 -31.15 41.37
N LEU A 171 34.71 -31.41 42.46
CA LEU A 171 33.32 -30.95 42.60
C LEU A 171 33.21 -29.42 42.56
N GLN A 172 34.12 -28.71 43.24
CA GLN A 172 34.15 -27.24 43.23
C GLN A 172 34.47 -26.67 41.83
N GLN A 173 35.38 -27.30 41.07
CA GLN A 173 35.67 -26.90 39.69
C GLN A 173 34.46 -27.11 38.79
N GLU A 174 33.76 -28.24 38.93
CA GLU A 174 32.53 -28.51 38.18
C GLU A 174 31.41 -27.52 38.52
N ALA A 175 31.21 -27.21 39.80
CA ALA A 175 30.23 -26.22 40.24
C ALA A 175 30.51 -24.83 39.64
N ARG A 176 31.79 -24.40 39.62
CA ARG A 176 32.19 -23.14 38.97
C ARG A 176 31.91 -23.14 37.46
N ALA A 177 32.16 -24.26 36.78
CA ALA A 177 31.85 -24.39 35.35
C ALA A 177 30.34 -24.32 35.07
N VAL A 178 29.51 -24.95 35.92
CA VAL A 178 28.05 -24.86 35.83
C VAL A 178 27.57 -23.42 36.07
N SER A 179 28.11 -22.72 37.08
CA SER A 179 27.78 -21.32 37.34
C SER A 179 28.14 -20.40 36.17
N ALA A 180 29.32 -20.57 35.56
CA ALA A 180 29.70 -19.82 34.36
C ALA A 180 28.78 -20.11 33.17
N SER A 181 28.33 -21.37 33.02
CA SER A 181 27.33 -21.72 31.99
C SER A 181 25.97 -21.09 32.25
N LEU A 182 25.56 -20.92 33.52
CA LEU A 182 24.32 -20.23 33.88
C LEU A 182 24.38 -18.74 33.54
N GLU A 183 25.49 -18.07 33.85
CA GLU A 183 25.73 -16.67 33.51
C GLU A 183 25.63 -16.45 31.99
N ASN A 184 26.34 -17.25 31.20
CA ASN A 184 26.28 -17.18 29.73
C ASN A 184 24.85 -17.41 29.16
N GLN A 185 24.05 -18.29 29.77
CA GLN A 185 22.67 -18.51 29.33
C GLN A 185 21.75 -17.35 29.73
N ASN A 186 21.95 -16.75 30.90
CA ASN A 186 21.22 -15.56 31.32
C ASN A 186 21.52 -14.36 30.40
N ASP A 187 22.78 -14.14 30.04
CA ASP A 187 23.18 -13.07 29.11
C ASP A 187 22.51 -13.24 27.74
N ARG A 188 22.43 -14.47 27.24
CA ARG A 188 21.74 -14.79 25.98
C ARG A 188 20.23 -14.54 26.08
N ILE A 189 19.60 -14.84 27.22
CA ILE A 189 18.19 -14.53 27.44
C ILE A 189 17.95 -13.01 27.47
N ALA A 190 18.83 -12.26 28.13
CA ALA A 190 18.74 -10.80 28.17
C ALA A 190 18.84 -10.19 26.77
N ALA A 191 19.76 -10.69 25.94
CA ALA A 191 19.87 -10.30 24.53
C ALA A 191 18.58 -10.62 23.75
N LEU A 192 18.05 -11.84 23.85
CA LEU A 192 16.80 -12.24 23.20
C LEU A 192 15.60 -11.40 23.66
N ALA A 193 15.55 -11.00 24.94
CA ALA A 193 14.49 -10.14 25.45
C ALA A 193 14.51 -8.77 24.76
N GLY A 194 15.69 -8.17 24.55
CA GLY A 194 15.83 -6.92 23.81
C GLY A 194 15.45 -7.06 22.33
N GLU A 195 15.81 -8.19 21.69
CA GLU A 195 15.40 -8.47 20.30
C GLU A 195 13.88 -8.65 20.18
N ILE A 196 13.25 -9.36 21.12
CA ILE A 196 11.79 -9.54 21.19
C ILE A 196 11.08 -8.19 21.37
N GLU A 197 11.61 -7.31 22.22
CA GLU A 197 11.05 -5.97 22.43
C GLU A 197 11.08 -5.16 21.13
N GLN A 198 12.23 -5.12 20.44
CA GLN A 198 12.37 -4.42 19.15
C GLN A 198 11.43 -4.98 18.07
N ILE A 199 11.28 -6.31 17.99
CA ILE A 199 10.36 -6.94 17.04
C ILE A 199 8.91 -6.58 17.38
N THR A 200 8.56 -6.55 18.66
CA THR A 200 7.21 -6.22 19.12
C THR A 200 6.84 -4.78 18.77
N GLU A 201 7.75 -3.83 18.97
CA GLU A 201 7.58 -2.43 18.56
C GLU A 201 7.44 -2.30 17.03
N ALA A 202 8.33 -2.97 16.28
CA ALA A 202 8.27 -2.97 14.82
C ALA A 202 6.95 -3.57 14.30
N LEU A 203 6.46 -4.62 14.96
CA LEU A 203 5.21 -5.28 14.63
C LEU A 203 4.01 -4.38 14.91
N ALA A 204 3.99 -3.64 16.02
CA ALA A 204 2.96 -2.64 16.28
C ALA A 204 2.94 -1.55 15.20
N ALA A 205 4.10 -0.99 14.86
CA ALA A 205 4.22 0.04 13.81
C ALA A 205 3.78 -0.47 12.43
N LYS A 206 4.14 -1.72 12.06
CA LYS A 206 3.71 -2.31 10.78
C LYS A 206 2.22 -2.65 10.76
N LYS A 207 1.63 -3.08 11.88
CA LYS A 207 0.18 -3.29 11.99
C LYS A 207 -0.58 -1.97 11.84
N GLU A 208 -0.12 -0.90 12.48
CA GLU A 208 -0.70 0.43 12.34
C GLU A 208 -0.59 0.94 10.89
N ALA A 209 0.59 0.84 10.27
CA ALA A 209 0.78 1.21 8.87
C ALA A 209 -0.15 0.42 7.93
N GLY A 210 -0.33 -0.88 8.19
CA GLY A 210 -1.28 -1.72 7.45
C GLY A 210 -2.74 -1.30 7.64
N LEU A 211 -3.14 -0.91 8.85
CA LEU A 211 -4.48 -0.37 9.13
C LEU A 211 -4.70 0.96 8.39
N MET A 212 -3.73 1.86 8.41
CA MET A 212 -3.81 3.13 7.67
C MET A 212 -3.89 2.90 6.16
N ALA A 213 -3.09 1.98 5.61
CA ALA A 213 -3.15 1.64 4.19
C ALA A 213 -4.52 1.05 3.81
N ARG A 214 -5.12 0.21 4.67
CA ARG A 214 -6.48 -0.30 4.48
C ARG A 214 -7.53 0.81 4.53
N ALA A 215 -7.42 1.72 5.50
CA ALA A 215 -8.34 2.86 5.60
C ALA A 215 -8.26 3.76 4.35
N ARG A 216 -7.04 4.01 3.83
CA ARG A 216 -6.86 4.73 2.56
C ARG A 216 -7.47 4.00 1.37
N LEU A 217 -7.30 2.68 1.28
CA LEU A 217 -7.89 1.85 0.24
C LEU A 217 -9.42 1.93 0.28
N GLU A 218 -10.00 1.81 1.47
CA GLU A 218 -11.45 1.87 1.66
C GLU A 218 -11.99 3.27 1.34
N LYS A 219 -11.32 4.32 1.81
CA LYS A 219 -11.65 5.70 1.46
C LYS A 219 -11.60 5.94 -0.05
N ALA A 220 -10.58 5.43 -0.74
CA ALA A 220 -10.47 5.57 -2.19
C ALA A 220 -11.61 4.84 -2.92
N ARG A 221 -12.02 3.67 -2.43
CA ARG A 221 -13.18 2.93 -2.97
C ARG A 221 -14.50 3.67 -2.75
N LEU A 222 -14.76 4.10 -1.51
CA LEU A 222 -15.97 4.84 -1.16
C LEU A 222 -16.06 6.16 -1.92
N SER A 223 -14.95 6.89 -2.07
CA SER A 223 -14.89 8.11 -2.87
C SER A 223 -15.36 7.86 -4.30
N LYS A 224 -14.89 6.78 -4.93
CA LYS A 224 -15.29 6.40 -6.30
C LYS A 224 -16.77 6.04 -6.39
N GLU A 225 -17.30 5.28 -5.43
CA GLU A 225 -18.74 4.98 -5.39
C GLU A 225 -19.58 6.26 -5.29
N LEU A 226 -19.10 7.22 -4.51
CA LEU A 226 -19.78 8.50 -4.31
C LEU A 226 -19.71 9.40 -5.54
N THR A 227 -18.57 9.45 -6.24
CA THR A 227 -18.46 10.13 -7.55
C THR A 227 -19.44 9.53 -8.55
N GLY A 228 -19.49 8.20 -8.67
CA GLY A 228 -20.42 7.51 -9.57
C GLY A 228 -21.90 7.75 -9.23
N LEU A 229 -22.25 7.93 -7.95
CA LEU A 229 -23.60 8.33 -7.54
C LEU A 229 -23.89 9.79 -7.91
N LYS A 230 -22.94 10.72 -7.71
CA LYS A 230 -23.09 12.13 -8.09
C LYS A 230 -23.27 12.31 -9.59
N ASP A 231 -22.51 11.59 -10.41
CA ASP A 231 -22.61 11.69 -11.88
C ASP A 231 -23.98 11.24 -12.38
N LYS A 232 -24.52 10.15 -11.79
CA LYS A 232 -25.89 9.71 -12.05
C LYS A 232 -26.90 10.80 -11.69
N ILE A 233 -26.80 11.39 -10.49
CA ILE A 233 -27.69 12.47 -10.05
C ILE A 233 -27.64 13.66 -11.03
N THR A 234 -26.44 14.07 -11.46
CA THR A 234 -26.25 15.17 -12.42
C THR A 234 -26.87 14.86 -13.77
N LEU A 235 -26.65 13.66 -14.31
CA LEU A 235 -27.27 13.19 -15.55
C LEU A 235 -28.79 13.22 -15.46
N TYR A 236 -29.37 12.75 -14.35
CA TYR A 236 -30.81 12.77 -14.13
C TYR A 236 -31.36 14.19 -13.98
N ALA A 237 -30.67 15.07 -13.27
CA ALA A 237 -31.05 16.48 -13.16
C ALA A 237 -31.06 17.17 -14.53
N ALA A 238 -30.07 16.88 -15.38
CA ALA A 238 -30.01 17.36 -16.75
C ALA A 238 -31.16 16.80 -17.62
N LEU A 239 -31.52 15.53 -17.44
CA LEU A 239 -32.64 14.89 -18.13
C LEU A 239 -33.98 15.51 -17.72
N ASN A 240 -34.19 15.73 -16.41
CA ASN A 240 -35.37 16.37 -15.84
C ASN A 240 -35.56 17.79 -16.40
N LYS A 241 -34.46 18.57 -16.49
CA LYS A 241 -34.48 19.92 -17.08
C LYS A 241 -34.84 19.92 -18.57
N LYS A 242 -34.48 18.88 -19.32
CA LYS A 242 -34.84 18.74 -20.75
C LYS A 242 -36.26 18.24 -20.99
N LEU A 243 -36.83 17.45 -20.06
CA LEU A 243 -38.15 16.82 -20.21
C LEU A 243 -39.31 17.68 -19.68
N GLY A 244 -39.02 18.77 -18.96
CA GLY A 244 -40.03 19.78 -18.59
C GLY A 244 -41.12 19.30 -17.62
N MET A 245 -40.98 18.11 -17.03
CA MET A 245 -41.92 17.56 -16.04
C MET A 245 -41.15 17.21 -14.76
N PRO A 246 -41.41 17.89 -13.61
CA PRO A 246 -40.71 17.63 -12.37
C PRO A 246 -41.20 16.31 -11.75
N PHE A 247 -40.52 15.20 -12.03
CA PHE A 247 -40.72 13.96 -11.29
C PHE A 247 -39.96 14.05 -9.95
N LYS A 248 -40.54 13.57 -8.86
CA LYS A 248 -39.80 13.44 -7.58
C LYS A 248 -38.79 12.31 -7.74
N LEU A 249 -37.51 12.60 -7.54
CA LEU A 249 -36.41 11.63 -7.70
C LEU A 249 -36.68 10.30 -6.95
N ASN A 250 -37.32 10.39 -5.77
CA ASN A 250 -37.65 9.26 -4.90
C ASN A 250 -38.72 8.31 -5.49
N GLU A 251 -39.50 8.76 -6.49
CA GLU A 251 -40.56 7.96 -7.13
C GLU A 251 -40.05 7.12 -8.31
N LEU A 252 -38.94 7.52 -8.94
CA LEU A 252 -38.35 6.80 -10.08
C LEU A 252 -37.24 5.85 -9.65
N PHE A 253 -36.57 6.13 -8.53
CA PHE A 253 -35.64 5.23 -7.86
C PHE A 253 -35.76 5.48 -6.35
N PRO A 254 -36.16 4.48 -5.54
CA PRO A 254 -36.03 4.58 -4.10
C PRO A 254 -34.54 4.54 -3.78
N LEU A 255 -33.88 5.70 -3.83
CA LEU A 255 -32.58 5.89 -3.23
C LEU A 255 -32.84 5.85 -1.73
N ASP A 256 -32.43 4.77 -1.10
CA ASP A 256 -32.50 4.65 0.35
C ASP A 256 -31.59 5.72 0.95
N SER A 257 -32.20 6.82 1.37
CA SER A 257 -31.54 7.99 1.96
C SER A 257 -30.63 7.58 3.12
N ASP A 258 -30.97 6.48 3.80
CA ASP A 258 -30.21 5.91 4.90
C ASP A 258 -28.91 5.26 4.40
N GLU A 259 -28.91 4.65 3.21
CA GLU A 259 -27.71 4.05 2.60
C GLU A 259 -26.71 5.13 2.15
N VAL A 260 -27.19 6.24 1.57
CA VAL A 260 -26.35 7.39 1.20
C VAL A 260 -25.77 8.08 2.44
N ASN A 261 -26.58 8.32 3.46
CA ASN A 261 -26.12 8.93 4.72
C ASN A 261 -25.15 8.01 5.46
N LYS A 262 -25.37 6.70 5.44
CA LYS A 262 -24.46 5.72 6.01
C LYS A 262 -23.09 5.76 5.32
N LYS A 263 -23.05 5.75 3.98
CA LYS A 263 -21.80 5.85 3.22
C LYS A 263 -21.08 7.19 3.40
N MET A 264 -21.82 8.30 3.52
CA MET A 264 -21.24 9.63 3.84
C MET A 264 -20.62 9.66 5.24
N ASN A 265 -21.27 9.04 6.24
CA ASN A 265 -20.72 8.94 7.59
C ASN A 265 -19.47 8.04 7.63
N GLU A 266 -19.49 6.91 6.91
CA GLU A 266 -18.33 6.00 6.75
C GLU A 266 -17.13 6.66 6.06
N LEU A 267 -17.33 7.74 5.28
CA LEU A 267 -16.29 8.52 4.61
C LEU A 267 -15.64 9.61 5.48
N SER A 268 -16.29 10.01 6.57
CA SER A 268 -15.83 11.07 7.48
C SER A 268 -15.03 10.57 8.70
N LEU A 269 -15.08 9.26 8.94
CA LEU A 269 -14.24 8.50 9.88
C LEU A 269 -12.99 7.96 9.16
#